data_AF-A0A2M9C2N8-F1
#
_entry.id   AF-A0A2M9C2N8-F1
#
_cell.length_a   1.000
_cell.length_b   1.000
_cell.length_c   1.000
_cell.angle_alpha   90.00
_cell.angle_beta   90.00
_cell.angle_gamma   90.00
#
_symmetry.space_group_name_H-M   'P 1'
#
loop_
_entity.id
_entity.type
_entity.pdbx_description
1 polymer ?
#
loop_
_entity_poly.entity_id
_entity_poly.type
_entity_poly.pdbx_seq_one_letter_code
_entity_poly.pdbx_strand_id
1 'polypeptide(L)'
;MKLKIFILILSTLFISFNAQVLYNYPKGQVFYEGGRQGFNDDIQKVVVKNNMKPCEKTEALFMRFIIYPDNKVKYVADADTIAVKNNKCMKDKVLEIMKNVKNWKAAEVDGNKTAAMFCTLFTDDLLFKNKFSEDEFSMPVYMHKDKESNIMKFRENFVKCFDANGYKTNVDYSFTINFDVDTSGEAGFFYIDNQSDLEKFNKMVVDCASNTKKSYWKPSYYKGVPVKQVFTMPIRFNAN
;
A
#
# COMPACT_ATOMS: atom_id res chain seq x y z
N MET A 1 41.83 54.42 3.28
CA MET A 1 40.99 53.53 2.44
C MET A 1 40.59 52.33 3.29
N LYS A 2 39.35 52.27 3.80
CA LYS A 2 38.89 51.19 4.70
C LYS A 2 38.23 50.10 3.86
N LEU A 3 38.87 48.93 3.80
CA LEU A 3 38.43 47.76 3.05
C LEU A 3 37.20 47.15 3.75
N LYS A 4 36.03 47.18 3.10
CA LYS A 4 34.81 46.53 3.55
C LYS A 4 34.94 45.02 3.27
N ILE A 5 35.11 44.21 4.32
CA ILE A 5 34.97 42.76 4.22
C ILE A 5 33.48 42.43 4.33
N PHE A 6 32.88 42.03 3.21
CA PHE A 6 31.53 41.51 3.14
C PHE A 6 31.59 40.02 3.53
N ILE A 7 31.20 39.69 4.77
CA ILE A 7 31.09 38.31 5.23
C ILE A 7 29.80 37.72 4.65
N LEU A 8 29.95 36.94 3.58
CA LEU A 8 28.92 36.09 3.00
C LEU A 8 28.76 34.83 3.87
N ILE A 9 27.83 34.85 4.82
CA ILE A 9 27.41 33.66 5.58
C ILE A 9 25.91 33.49 5.36
N LEU A 10 25.53 32.52 4.51
CA LEU A 10 24.86 31.28 4.92
C LEU A 10 24.38 30.58 3.64
N SER A 11 25.23 29.71 3.09
CA SER A 11 24.77 28.68 2.16
C SER A 11 23.88 27.74 2.97
N THR A 12 22.56 27.91 2.84
CA THR A 12 21.59 26.90 3.25
C THR A 12 21.77 25.71 2.32
N LEU A 13 22.65 24.79 2.72
CA LEU A 13 22.62 23.41 2.27
C LEU A 13 21.24 22.84 2.63
N PHE A 14 20.29 22.98 1.71
CA PHE A 14 19.12 22.13 1.65
C PHE A 14 19.63 20.73 1.29
N ILE A 15 20.07 19.98 2.29
CA ILE A 15 20.12 18.53 2.19
C ILE A 15 18.65 18.10 2.10
N SER A 16 18.15 18.02 0.88
CA SER A 16 16.92 17.29 0.58
C SER A 16 17.21 15.83 0.91
N PHE A 17 17.04 15.44 2.17
CA PHE A 17 16.83 14.04 2.50
C PHE A 17 15.62 13.62 1.65
N ASN A 18 15.85 12.77 0.65
CA ASN A 18 14.78 12.01 0.04
C ASN A 18 14.25 11.10 1.15
N ALA A 19 13.38 11.63 1.99
CA ALA A 19 12.75 10.88 3.06
C ALA A 19 11.91 9.80 2.41
N GLN A 20 12.43 8.58 2.42
CA GLN A 20 11.75 7.41 1.90
C GLN A 20 10.44 7.23 2.67
N VAL A 21 9.32 7.16 1.94
CA VAL A 21 8.05 6.75 2.52
C VAL A 21 8.09 5.23 2.64
N LEU A 22 7.93 4.72 3.85
CA LEU A 22 7.83 3.29 4.09
C LEU A 22 6.50 2.79 3.52
N TYR A 23 6.55 1.70 2.75
CA TYR A 23 5.33 1.08 2.22
C TYR A 23 4.45 0.49 3.32
N ASN A 24 5.07 -0.03 4.39
CA ASN A 24 4.40 -0.54 5.58
C ASN A 24 5.06 0.03 6.84
N TYR A 25 4.33 0.01 7.95
CA TYR A 25 4.91 0.30 9.27
C TYR A 25 5.94 -0.78 9.67
N PRO A 26 7.03 -0.38 10.36
CA PRO A 26 7.95 -1.34 10.96
C PRO A 26 7.22 -2.33 11.88
N LYS A 27 7.72 -3.56 11.95
CA LYS A 27 7.13 -4.62 12.75
C LYS A 27 6.96 -4.17 14.22
N GLY A 28 5.76 -4.36 14.76
CA GLY A 28 5.42 -4.01 16.15
C GLY A 28 4.97 -2.56 16.34
N GLN A 29 5.08 -1.70 15.33
CA GLN A 29 4.51 -0.35 15.36
C GLN A 29 3.09 -0.34 14.81
N VAL A 30 2.32 0.66 15.22
CA VAL A 30 0.94 0.88 14.78
C VAL A 30 0.75 2.32 14.32
N PHE A 31 -0.07 2.51 13.28
CA PHE A 31 -0.33 3.80 12.63
C PHE A 31 -1.28 4.71 13.41
N TYR A 32 -1.93 4.19 14.44
CA TYR A 32 -2.95 4.89 15.22
C TYR A 32 -2.85 4.50 16.70
N GLU A 33 -3.23 5.41 17.59
CA GLU A 33 -3.38 5.13 19.01
C GLU A 33 -4.43 4.04 19.25
N GLY A 34 -4.12 3.01 20.05
CA GLY A 34 -4.97 1.82 20.17
C GLY A 34 -5.02 0.94 18.90
N GLY A 35 -4.14 1.19 17.92
CA GLY A 35 -4.04 0.41 16.70
C GLY A 35 -5.30 0.48 15.82
N ARG A 36 -5.55 -0.59 15.07
CA ARG A 36 -6.69 -0.66 14.14
C ARG A 36 -8.04 -0.54 14.85
N GLN A 37 -8.15 -1.06 16.07
CA GLN A 37 -9.38 -0.94 16.86
C GLN A 37 -9.64 0.52 17.25
N GLY A 38 -8.65 1.21 17.84
CA GLY A 38 -8.80 2.63 18.18
C GLY A 38 -9.13 3.50 16.97
N PHE A 39 -8.53 3.19 15.81
CA PHE A 39 -8.87 3.85 14.55
C PHE A 39 -10.33 3.64 14.16
N ASN A 40 -10.83 2.41 14.18
CA ASN A 40 -12.22 2.11 13.83
C ASN A 40 -13.22 2.73 14.82
N ASP A 41 -12.89 2.74 16.11
CA ASP A 41 -13.73 3.33 17.15
C ASP A 41 -13.87 4.84 16.95
N ASP A 42 -12.76 5.53 16.63
CA ASP A 42 -12.78 6.97 16.35
C ASP A 42 -13.48 7.30 15.02
N ILE A 43 -13.37 6.43 14.00
CA ILE A 43 -14.20 6.51 12.79
C ILE A 43 -15.70 6.52 13.16
N GLN A 44 -16.15 5.56 13.96
CA GLN A 44 -17.56 5.46 14.34
C GLN A 44 -18.04 6.68 15.12
N LYS A 45 -17.22 7.19 16.05
CA LYS A 45 -17.54 8.43 16.78
C LYS A 45 -17.75 9.60 15.82
N VAL A 46 -16.91 9.74 14.80
CA VAL A 46 -17.06 10.80 13.78
C VAL A 46 -18.32 10.59 12.94
N VAL A 47 -18.60 9.36 12.52
CA VAL A 47 -19.80 9.00 11.76
C VAL A 47 -21.08 9.39 12.52
N VAL A 48 -21.17 9.04 13.81
CA VAL A 48 -22.30 9.39 14.69
C VAL A 48 -22.38 10.89 14.92
N LYS A 49 -21.27 11.53 15.29
CA LYS A 49 -21.20 12.97 15.58
C LYS A 49 -21.65 13.82 14.39
N ASN A 50 -21.27 13.42 13.19
CA ASN A 50 -21.59 14.15 11.97
C ASN A 50 -22.90 13.70 11.32
N ASN A 51 -23.66 12.81 11.95
CA ASN A 51 -24.91 12.25 11.45
C ASN A 51 -24.78 11.73 10.00
N MET A 52 -23.66 11.06 9.71
CA MET A 52 -23.41 10.51 8.37
C MET A 52 -24.41 9.41 8.06
N LYS A 53 -24.81 9.28 6.79
CA LYS A 53 -25.72 8.23 6.33
C LYS A 53 -24.97 7.18 5.50
N PRO A 54 -25.41 5.91 5.43
CA PRO A 54 -24.90 4.93 4.47
C PRO A 54 -24.98 5.41 3.01
N CYS A 55 -24.18 4.82 2.13
CA CYS A 55 -24.25 5.12 0.69
C CYS A 55 -25.54 4.51 0.11
N GLU A 56 -26.08 5.12 -0.95
CA GLU A 56 -27.35 4.68 -1.56
C GLU A 56 -27.25 3.27 -2.16
N LYS A 57 -26.06 2.91 -2.65
CA LYS A 57 -25.69 1.58 -3.11
C LYS A 57 -24.53 1.06 -2.27
N THR A 58 -24.33 -0.25 -2.32
CA THR A 58 -23.11 -0.87 -1.78
C THR A 58 -21.88 -0.29 -2.46
N GLU A 59 -20.99 0.29 -1.65
CA GLU A 59 -19.67 0.75 -2.08
C GLU A 59 -18.60 0.17 -1.15
N ALA A 60 -17.48 -0.19 -1.75
CA ALA A 60 -16.33 -0.75 -1.06
C ALA A 60 -15.06 -0.24 -1.74
N LEU A 61 -14.23 0.49 -1.00
CA LEU A 61 -13.06 1.15 -1.59
C LEU A 61 -11.82 0.95 -0.73
N PHE A 62 -10.83 0.31 -1.32
CA PHE A 62 -9.50 0.22 -0.75
C PHE A 62 -8.79 1.56 -0.90
N MET A 63 -8.33 2.15 0.21
CA MET A 63 -7.68 3.46 0.19
C MET A 63 -6.34 3.43 0.93
N ARG A 64 -5.41 4.24 0.43
CA ARG A 64 -4.07 4.42 0.99
C ARG A 64 -3.87 5.79 1.57
N PHE A 65 -3.14 5.85 2.66
CA PHE A 65 -2.80 7.07 3.34
C PHE A 65 -1.35 7.03 3.79
N ILE A 66 -0.67 8.17 3.73
CA ILE A 66 0.66 8.38 4.30
C ILE A 66 0.48 9.19 5.58
N ILE A 67 1.09 8.71 6.67
CA ILE A 67 1.24 9.48 7.90
C ILE A 67 2.67 10.01 7.90
N TYR A 68 2.81 11.33 7.97
CA TYR A 68 4.08 12.04 7.96
C TYR A 68 4.66 12.19 9.38
N PRO A 69 5.95 12.57 9.52
CA PRO A 69 6.60 12.76 10.83
C PRO A 69 5.90 13.75 11.77
N ASP A 70 5.11 14.69 11.24
CA ASP A 70 4.29 15.63 12.01
C ASP A 70 2.89 15.08 12.37
N ASN A 71 2.70 13.76 12.25
CA ASN A 71 1.45 13.03 12.44
C ASN A 71 0.30 13.48 11.52
N LYS A 72 0.58 14.24 10.45
CA LYS A 72 -0.44 14.56 9.45
C LYS A 72 -0.66 13.37 8.52
N VAL A 73 -1.92 13.14 8.19
CA VAL A 73 -2.35 12.10 7.24
C VAL A 73 -2.64 12.73 5.88
N LYS A 74 -2.22 12.07 4.78
CA LYS A 74 -2.62 12.45 3.41
C LYS A 74 -3.07 11.23 2.64
N TYR A 75 -4.15 11.40 1.88
CA TYR A 75 -4.62 10.40 0.93
C TYR A 75 -3.66 10.26 -0.25
N VAL A 76 -3.37 9.03 -0.66
CA VAL A 76 -2.63 8.71 -1.88
C VAL A 76 -3.64 8.44 -2.98
N ALA A 77 -3.58 9.22 -4.07
CA ALA A 77 -4.47 9.01 -5.20
C ALA A 77 -4.29 7.60 -5.80
N ASP A 78 -5.41 6.91 -6.02
CA ASP A 78 -5.41 5.58 -6.62
C ASP A 78 -5.38 5.69 -8.16
N ALA A 79 -4.57 4.82 -8.79
CA ALA A 79 -4.47 4.71 -10.23
C ALA A 79 -5.71 4.03 -10.85
N ASP A 80 -6.45 3.22 -10.09
CA ASP A 80 -7.73 2.64 -10.50
C ASP A 80 -8.84 3.69 -10.41
N THR A 81 -8.81 4.63 -11.36
CA THR A 81 -9.73 5.77 -11.39
C THR A 81 -11.20 5.36 -11.58
N ILE A 82 -11.45 4.19 -12.20
CA ILE A 82 -12.79 3.65 -12.40
C ILE A 82 -13.35 3.17 -11.06
N ALA A 83 -12.59 2.41 -10.27
CA ALA A 83 -12.99 2.02 -8.92
C ALA A 83 -13.27 3.23 -8.04
N VAL A 84 -12.40 4.25 -8.08
CA VAL A 84 -12.56 5.50 -7.33
C VAL A 84 -13.83 6.24 -7.74
N LYS A 85 -14.11 6.33 -9.04
CA LYS A 85 -15.32 7.00 -9.57
C LYS A 85 -16.58 6.24 -9.17
N ASN A 86 -16.56 4.91 -9.24
CA ASN A 86 -17.71 4.06 -8.94
C ASN A 86 -18.02 3.99 -7.45
N ASN A 87 -17.04 4.29 -6.58
CA ASN A 87 -17.16 4.30 -5.13
C ASN A 87 -16.98 5.73 -4.55
N LYS A 88 -17.54 6.74 -5.23
CA LYS A 88 -17.35 8.14 -4.88
C LYS A 88 -17.91 8.48 -3.50
N CYS A 89 -19.09 7.95 -3.14
CA CYS A 89 -19.69 8.21 -1.84
C CYS A 89 -18.78 7.73 -0.70
N MET A 90 -18.22 6.53 -0.83
CA MET A 90 -17.29 5.97 0.15
C MET A 90 -16.02 6.83 0.25
N LYS A 91 -15.43 7.22 -0.88
CA LYS A 91 -14.26 8.10 -0.90
C LYS A 91 -14.52 9.42 -0.18
N ASP A 92 -15.61 10.10 -0.51
CA ASP A 92 -15.94 11.41 0.06
C ASP A 92 -16.13 11.32 1.58
N LYS A 93 -16.87 10.30 2.06
CA LYS A 93 -17.04 10.04 3.49
C LYS A 93 -15.72 9.81 4.20
N VAL A 94 -14.89 8.91 3.67
CA VAL A 94 -13.61 8.58 4.30
C VAL A 94 -12.73 9.83 4.37
N LEU A 95 -12.64 10.62 3.30
CA LEU A 95 -11.86 11.86 3.32
C LEU A 95 -12.40 12.88 4.33
N GLU A 96 -13.73 12.96 4.54
CA GLU A 96 -14.32 13.78 5.60
C GLU A 96 -13.99 13.24 7.00
N ILE A 97 -14.04 11.92 7.18
CA ILE A 97 -13.67 11.27 8.44
C ILE A 97 -12.20 11.52 8.78
N MET A 98 -11.29 11.40 7.80
CA MET A 98 -9.85 11.63 7.98
C MET A 98 -9.50 13.05 8.46
N LYS A 99 -10.36 14.05 8.23
CA LYS A 99 -10.17 15.41 8.78
C LYS A 99 -10.44 15.48 10.29
N ASN A 100 -11.22 14.55 10.82
CA ASN A 100 -11.75 14.59 12.18
C ASN A 100 -11.03 13.62 13.13
N VAL A 101 -10.48 12.52 12.62
CA VAL A 101 -9.64 11.60 13.39
C VAL A 101 -8.22 12.15 13.56
N LYS A 102 -7.67 12.11 14.79
CA LYS A 102 -6.44 12.87 15.13
C LYS A 102 -5.33 12.06 15.79
N ASN A 103 -5.60 10.85 16.28
CA ASN A 103 -4.65 10.08 17.09
C ASN A 103 -3.67 9.27 16.23
N TRP A 104 -3.19 9.89 15.14
CA TRP A 104 -2.23 9.32 14.20
C TRP A 104 -0.85 9.19 14.85
N LYS A 105 -0.15 8.09 14.52
CA LYS A 105 1.22 7.85 14.97
C LYS A 105 2.12 7.65 13.77
N ALA A 106 3.09 8.55 13.57
CA ALA A 106 4.16 8.34 12.60
C ALA A 106 4.97 7.08 12.94
N ALA A 107 5.55 6.44 11.92
CA ALA A 107 6.50 5.35 12.12
C ALA A 107 7.84 5.88 12.65
N GLU A 108 8.64 5.00 13.23
CA GLU A 108 9.97 5.29 13.73
C GLU A 108 10.98 4.29 13.19
N VAL A 109 12.09 4.77 12.63
CA VAL A 109 13.23 3.97 12.18
C VAL A 109 14.50 4.59 12.75
N ASP A 110 15.28 3.79 13.48
CA ASP A 110 16.52 4.22 14.12
C ASP A 110 16.36 5.50 14.98
N GLY A 111 15.27 5.60 15.74
CA GLY A 111 14.96 6.75 16.59
C GLY A 111 14.37 7.96 15.86
N ASN A 112 14.24 7.90 14.52
CA ASN A 112 13.74 9.00 13.71
C ASN A 112 12.31 8.75 13.26
N LYS A 113 11.46 9.77 13.35
CA LYS A 113 10.12 9.71 12.76
C LYS A 113 10.21 9.64 11.24
N THR A 114 9.58 8.64 10.64
CA THR A 114 9.60 8.37 9.20
C THR A 114 8.18 8.33 8.66
N ALA A 115 7.99 8.88 7.46
CA ALA A 115 6.70 8.79 6.79
C ALA A 115 6.40 7.32 6.45
N ALA A 116 5.19 6.85 6.74
CA ALA A 116 4.80 5.48 6.48
C ALA A 116 3.36 5.40 5.98
N MET A 117 3.13 4.46 5.07
CA MET A 117 1.83 4.20 4.48
C MET A 117 1.04 3.21 5.33
N PHE A 118 -0.26 3.43 5.40
CA PHE A 118 -1.23 2.41 5.77
C PHE A 118 -2.33 2.34 4.72
N CYS A 119 -2.99 1.19 4.66
CA CYS A 119 -4.09 0.95 3.76
C CYS A 119 -5.19 0.16 4.44
N THR A 120 -6.42 0.36 3.98
CA THR A 120 -7.56 -0.41 4.44
C THR A 120 -8.69 -0.38 3.41
N LEU A 121 -9.49 -1.44 3.41
CA LEU A 121 -10.77 -1.47 2.71
C LEU A 121 -11.81 -0.74 3.57
N PHE A 122 -12.46 0.29 3.00
CA PHE A 122 -13.57 0.99 3.64
C PHE A 122 -14.90 0.52 3.05
N THR A 123 -15.84 0.23 3.95
CA THR A 123 -17.20 -0.21 3.64
C THR A 123 -18.16 0.42 4.64
N ASP A 124 -19.45 0.52 4.33
CA ASP A 124 -20.41 1.01 5.32
C ASP A 124 -20.50 0.08 6.56
N ASP A 125 -20.25 -1.24 6.41
CA ASP A 125 -20.19 -2.12 7.59
C ASP A 125 -19.02 -1.77 8.53
N LEU A 126 -17.87 -1.40 7.98
CA LEU A 126 -16.76 -0.88 8.78
C LEU A 126 -17.15 0.45 9.44
N LEU A 127 -17.65 1.41 8.67
CA LEU A 127 -17.92 2.77 9.13
C LEU A 127 -19.05 2.83 10.18
N PHE A 128 -20.10 2.01 10.03
CA PHE A 128 -21.30 2.10 10.85
C PHE A 128 -21.43 0.98 11.88
N LYS A 129 -20.79 -0.18 11.66
CA LYS A 129 -20.92 -1.35 12.54
C LYS A 129 -19.60 -1.81 13.15
N ASN A 130 -18.46 -1.26 12.71
CA ASN A 130 -17.12 -1.74 13.06
C ASN A 130 -16.99 -3.26 12.85
N LYS A 131 -17.53 -3.72 11.70
CA LYS A 131 -17.53 -5.12 11.30
C LYS A 131 -17.09 -5.26 9.86
N PHE A 132 -16.53 -6.41 9.56
CA PHE A 132 -16.24 -6.85 8.20
C PHE A 132 -16.94 -8.20 7.99
N SER A 133 -17.76 -8.29 6.95
CA SER A 133 -18.40 -9.55 6.58
C SER A 133 -17.42 -10.41 5.78
N GLU A 134 -16.73 -11.33 6.45
CA GLU A 134 -15.78 -12.24 5.78
C GLU A 134 -16.46 -13.18 4.78
N ASP A 135 -17.70 -13.57 5.04
CA ASP A 135 -18.54 -14.42 4.18
C ASP A 135 -18.96 -13.73 2.89
N GLU A 136 -19.00 -12.40 2.89
CA GLU A 136 -19.33 -11.58 1.73
C GLU A 136 -18.09 -11.08 0.98
N PHE A 137 -16.90 -11.53 1.40
CA PHE A 137 -15.62 -11.21 0.78
C PHE A 137 -15.02 -12.40 0.04
N SER A 138 -14.60 -12.19 -1.20
CA SER A 138 -13.86 -13.18 -1.98
C SER A 138 -12.46 -12.67 -2.31
N MET A 139 -11.47 -13.56 -2.17
CA MET A 139 -10.09 -13.28 -2.54
C MET A 139 -9.90 -13.29 -4.08
N PRO A 140 -8.84 -12.64 -4.60
CA PRO A 140 -8.52 -12.71 -6.02
C PRO A 140 -8.21 -14.15 -6.43
N VAL A 141 -8.62 -14.52 -7.63
CA VAL A 141 -8.38 -15.86 -8.18
C VAL A 141 -7.33 -15.76 -9.28
N TYR A 142 -6.24 -16.50 -9.13
CA TYR A 142 -5.20 -16.57 -10.15
C TYR A 142 -5.62 -17.54 -11.27
N MET A 143 -5.69 -17.04 -12.49
CA MET A 143 -6.01 -17.82 -13.68
C MET A 143 -4.72 -18.16 -14.44
N HIS A 144 -4.52 -19.43 -14.81
CA HIS A 144 -3.43 -19.85 -15.68
C HIS A 144 -3.98 -20.64 -16.86
N LYS A 145 -3.78 -20.13 -18.09
CA LYS A 145 -4.36 -20.70 -19.31
C LYS A 145 -5.86 -20.94 -19.17
N ASP A 146 -6.57 -19.91 -18.70
CA ASP A 146 -8.02 -19.88 -18.50
C ASP A 146 -8.59 -20.92 -17.51
N LYS A 147 -7.71 -21.50 -16.67
CA LYS A 147 -8.10 -22.39 -15.58
C LYS A 147 -7.75 -21.77 -14.24
N GLU A 148 -8.65 -21.94 -13.27
CA GLU A 148 -8.42 -21.50 -11.91
C GLU A 148 -7.19 -22.20 -11.32
N SER A 149 -6.40 -21.43 -10.61
CA SER A 149 -5.16 -21.86 -10.00
C SER A 149 -4.93 -21.08 -8.69
N ASN A 150 -3.73 -21.19 -8.14
CA ASN A 150 -3.41 -20.61 -6.84
C ASN A 150 -2.10 -19.82 -6.87
N ILE A 151 -1.77 -19.22 -5.73
CA ILE A 151 -0.55 -18.41 -5.55
C ILE A 151 0.74 -19.19 -5.84
N MET A 152 0.75 -20.52 -5.69
CA MET A 152 1.94 -21.32 -6.03
C MET A 152 2.18 -21.35 -7.53
N LYS A 153 1.13 -21.39 -8.36
CA LYS A 153 1.28 -21.28 -9.80
C LYS A 153 1.80 -19.91 -10.23
N PHE A 154 1.37 -18.85 -9.56
CA PHE A 154 1.93 -17.51 -9.74
C PHE A 154 3.43 -17.50 -9.44
N ARG A 155 3.85 -18.04 -8.28
CA ARG A 155 5.26 -18.17 -7.90
C ARG A 155 6.08 -18.95 -8.92
N GLU A 156 5.56 -20.08 -9.41
CA GLU A 156 6.24 -20.85 -10.47
C GLU A 156 6.43 -20.04 -11.75
N ASN A 157 5.42 -19.27 -12.18
CA ASN A 157 5.52 -18.45 -13.38
C ASN A 157 6.50 -17.30 -13.19
N PHE A 158 6.51 -16.68 -12.01
CA PHE A 158 7.49 -15.68 -11.64
C PHE A 158 8.91 -16.24 -11.74
N VAL A 159 9.21 -17.39 -11.10
CA VAL A 159 10.55 -18.00 -11.13
C VAL A 159 10.97 -18.42 -12.53
N LYS A 160 10.04 -18.91 -13.38
CA LYS A 160 10.35 -19.26 -14.78
C LYS A 160 10.67 -18.05 -15.65
N CYS A 161 10.12 -16.87 -15.31
CA CYS A 161 10.45 -15.62 -15.98
C CYS A 161 11.76 -15.04 -15.45
N PHE A 162 12.00 -15.18 -14.15
CA PHE A 162 13.11 -14.55 -13.44
C PHE A 162 14.42 -15.30 -13.69
N ASP A 163 15.29 -14.74 -14.53
CA ASP A 163 16.61 -15.33 -14.81
C ASP A 163 17.65 -14.88 -13.77
N ALA A 164 17.83 -15.71 -12.74
CA ALA A 164 18.83 -15.46 -11.70
C ALA A 164 20.28 -15.76 -12.14
N ASN A 165 20.51 -16.43 -13.29
CA ASN A 165 21.84 -16.93 -13.66
C ASN A 165 22.87 -15.81 -13.90
N GLY A 166 22.41 -14.61 -14.26
CA GLY A 166 23.25 -13.41 -14.39
C GLY A 166 23.61 -12.72 -13.07
N TYR A 167 23.03 -13.17 -11.94
CA TYR A 167 23.13 -12.51 -10.64
C TYR A 167 23.73 -13.46 -9.62
N LYS A 168 25.05 -13.42 -9.46
CA LYS A 168 25.76 -14.20 -8.44
C LYS A 168 25.85 -13.40 -7.14
N THR A 169 25.54 -14.05 -6.03
CA THR A 169 25.75 -13.52 -4.69
C THR A 169 26.57 -14.52 -3.88
N ASN A 170 27.55 -14.02 -3.13
CA ASN A 170 28.36 -14.84 -2.21
C ASN A 170 27.66 -15.06 -0.86
N VAL A 171 26.47 -14.47 -0.69
CA VAL A 171 25.64 -14.55 0.52
C VAL A 171 24.20 -14.81 0.15
N ASP A 172 23.44 -15.44 1.04
CA ASP A 172 22.00 -15.55 0.87
C ASP A 172 21.38 -14.17 0.70
N TYR A 173 20.52 -14.02 -0.31
CA TYR A 173 19.84 -12.77 -0.60
C TYR A 173 18.33 -12.97 -0.55
N SER A 174 17.62 -12.04 0.09
CA SER A 174 16.16 -12.08 0.15
C SER A 174 15.57 -10.70 0.02
N PHE A 175 14.44 -10.62 -0.69
CA PHE A 175 13.63 -9.41 -0.80
C PHE A 175 12.15 -9.78 -0.71
N THR A 176 11.29 -8.78 -0.50
CA THR A 176 9.84 -9.00 -0.49
C THR A 176 9.19 -8.12 -1.55
N ILE A 177 8.39 -8.71 -2.43
CA ILE A 177 7.56 -7.96 -3.37
C ILE A 177 6.20 -7.73 -2.74
N ASN A 178 5.77 -6.48 -2.68
CA ASN A 178 4.40 -6.09 -2.40
C ASN A 178 3.78 -5.60 -3.71
N PHE A 179 2.55 -6.02 -3.99
CA PHE A 179 1.83 -5.59 -5.18
C PHE A 179 0.33 -5.68 -4.96
N ASP A 180 -0.41 -4.99 -5.81
CA ASP A 180 -1.86 -4.98 -5.82
C ASP A 180 -2.38 -5.84 -6.94
N VAL A 181 -3.53 -6.45 -6.71
CA VAL A 181 -4.46 -6.80 -7.78
C VAL A 181 -5.60 -5.81 -7.69
N ASP A 182 -5.80 -5.00 -8.74
CA ASP A 182 -6.84 -3.96 -8.77
C ASP A 182 -8.23 -4.50 -9.13
N THR A 183 -9.22 -3.62 -9.30
CA THR A 183 -10.62 -4.03 -9.56
C THR A 183 -10.84 -4.59 -10.96
N SER A 184 -9.87 -4.45 -11.87
CA SER A 184 -9.87 -5.07 -13.19
C SER A 184 -9.12 -6.41 -13.23
N GLY A 185 -8.41 -6.74 -12.15
CA GLY A 185 -7.55 -7.92 -12.08
C GLY A 185 -6.12 -7.67 -12.59
N GLU A 186 -5.72 -6.42 -12.77
CA GLU A 186 -4.35 -6.06 -13.14
C GLU A 186 -3.44 -6.07 -11.91
N ALA A 187 -2.26 -6.69 -12.06
CA ALA A 187 -1.21 -6.66 -11.04
C ALA A 187 -0.39 -5.38 -11.17
N GLY A 188 -0.36 -4.54 -10.13
CA GLY A 188 0.25 -3.22 -10.18
C GLY A 188 0.75 -2.72 -8.83
N PHE A 189 1.15 -1.44 -8.77
CA PHE A 189 1.66 -0.79 -7.56
C PHE A 189 2.76 -1.59 -6.84
N PHE A 190 3.76 -2.01 -7.61
CA PHE A 190 4.87 -2.83 -7.09
C PHE A 190 5.77 -2.02 -6.15
N TYR A 191 6.07 -2.62 -5.00
CA TYR A 191 7.07 -2.14 -4.04
C TYR A 191 7.95 -3.31 -3.63
N ILE A 192 9.27 -3.10 -3.57
CA ILE A 192 10.22 -4.14 -3.19
C ILE A 192 10.86 -3.72 -1.86
N ASP A 193 10.64 -4.49 -0.80
CA ASP A 193 11.41 -4.36 0.43
C ASP A 193 12.80 -4.98 0.22
N ASN A 194 13.85 -4.32 0.71
CA ASN A 194 15.25 -4.71 0.51
C ASN A 194 15.62 -4.80 -0.99
N GLN A 195 15.44 -3.70 -1.72
CA GLN A 195 15.84 -3.58 -3.12
C GLN A 195 17.33 -3.86 -3.31
N SER A 196 17.68 -4.41 -4.47
CA SER A 196 19.07 -4.48 -4.90
C SER A 196 19.53 -3.10 -5.34
N ASP A 197 20.81 -2.78 -5.16
CA ASP A 197 21.43 -1.60 -5.78
C ASP A 197 21.48 -1.70 -7.32
N LEU A 198 21.20 -2.87 -7.90
CA LEU A 198 21.13 -3.08 -9.34
C LEU A 198 19.71 -2.81 -9.86
N GLU A 199 19.51 -1.64 -10.48
CA GLU A 199 18.21 -1.26 -11.06
C GLU A 199 17.66 -2.30 -12.05
N LYS A 200 18.51 -2.88 -12.89
CA LYS A 200 18.12 -3.94 -13.84
C LYS A 200 17.53 -5.16 -13.15
N PHE A 201 18.05 -5.53 -11.98
CA PHE A 201 17.53 -6.63 -11.18
C PHE A 201 16.12 -6.29 -10.69
N ASN A 202 15.94 -5.12 -10.07
CA ASN A 202 14.64 -4.67 -9.56
C ASN A 202 13.60 -4.56 -10.69
N LYS A 203 14.02 -4.09 -11.87
CA LYS A 203 13.15 -4.05 -13.06
C LYS A 203 12.70 -5.45 -13.49
N MET A 204 13.61 -6.43 -13.54
CA MET A 204 13.28 -7.82 -13.87
C MET A 204 12.28 -8.42 -12.88
N VAL A 205 12.43 -8.11 -11.58
CA VAL A 205 11.46 -8.51 -10.55
C VAL A 205 10.06 -8.00 -10.90
N VAL A 206 9.92 -6.71 -11.19
CA VAL A 206 8.62 -6.10 -11.53
C VAL A 206 8.07 -6.68 -12.83
N ASP A 207 8.88 -6.73 -13.90
CA ASP A 207 8.46 -7.21 -15.22
C ASP A 207 7.97 -8.67 -15.17
N CYS A 208 8.60 -9.51 -14.35
CA CYS A 208 8.18 -10.89 -14.16
C CYS A 208 6.92 -11.04 -13.30
N ALA A 209 6.78 -10.22 -12.26
CA ALA A 209 5.59 -10.24 -11.41
C ALA A 209 4.35 -9.68 -12.13
N SER A 210 4.52 -8.75 -13.07
CA SER A 210 3.45 -8.17 -13.89
C SER A 210 3.16 -8.96 -15.18
N ASN A 211 3.81 -10.12 -15.39
CA ASN A 211 3.68 -10.84 -16.65
C ASN A 211 2.32 -11.56 -16.78
N THR A 212 1.46 -11.03 -17.66
CA THR A 212 0.09 -11.54 -17.87
C THR A 212 -0.09 -12.41 -19.13
N LYS A 213 0.97 -12.74 -19.87
CA LYS A 213 0.86 -13.39 -21.20
C LYS A 213 0.07 -14.70 -21.24
N LYS A 214 0.09 -15.47 -20.14
CA LYS A 214 -0.58 -16.78 -20.01
C LYS A 214 -1.40 -16.90 -18.74
N SER A 215 -1.47 -15.82 -17.95
CA SER A 215 -2.07 -15.82 -16.64
C SER A 215 -2.58 -14.44 -16.30
N TYR A 216 -3.65 -14.34 -15.53
CA TYR A 216 -4.22 -13.08 -15.08
C TYR A 216 -4.91 -13.29 -13.74
N TRP A 217 -5.28 -12.21 -13.05
CA TRP A 217 -6.07 -12.30 -11.83
C TRP A 217 -7.53 -11.97 -12.13
N LYS A 218 -8.45 -12.71 -11.51
CA LYS A 218 -9.79 -12.18 -11.23
C LYS A 218 -9.70 -11.36 -9.94
N PRO A 219 -10.34 -10.19 -9.86
CA PRO A 219 -10.27 -9.33 -8.69
C PRO A 219 -10.95 -9.97 -7.47
N SER A 220 -10.72 -9.38 -6.30
CA SER A 220 -11.53 -9.66 -5.11
C SER A 220 -12.90 -9.02 -5.24
N TYR A 221 -13.86 -9.49 -4.46
CA TYR A 221 -15.16 -8.83 -4.32
C TYR A 221 -15.55 -8.68 -2.85
N TYR A 222 -16.24 -7.59 -2.54
CA TYR A 222 -16.98 -7.41 -1.29
C TYR A 222 -18.44 -7.12 -1.62
N LYS A 223 -19.37 -8.00 -1.21
CA LYS A 223 -20.82 -7.86 -1.53
C LYS A 223 -21.06 -7.62 -3.03
N GLY A 224 -20.31 -8.31 -3.89
CA GLY A 224 -20.38 -8.17 -5.34
C GLY A 224 -19.74 -6.92 -5.94
N VAL A 225 -19.17 -6.01 -5.13
CA VAL A 225 -18.38 -4.88 -5.60
C VAL A 225 -16.93 -5.34 -5.76
N PRO A 226 -16.28 -5.17 -6.93
CA PRO A 226 -14.88 -5.52 -7.09
C PRO A 226 -14.01 -4.61 -6.24
N VAL A 227 -13.05 -5.20 -5.51
CA VAL A 227 -12.15 -4.48 -4.60
C VAL A 227 -10.71 -4.89 -4.86
N LYS A 228 -9.82 -3.92 -4.65
CA LYS A 228 -8.38 -4.14 -4.71
C LYS A 228 -7.91 -5.00 -3.53
N GLN A 229 -6.91 -5.84 -3.78
CA GLN A 229 -6.25 -6.63 -2.75
C GLN A 229 -4.73 -6.51 -2.84
N VAL A 230 -4.08 -6.44 -1.68
CA VAL A 230 -2.62 -6.37 -1.56
C VAL A 230 -2.07 -7.76 -1.30
N PHE A 231 -0.96 -8.07 -1.98
CA PHE A 231 -0.18 -9.29 -1.81
C PHE A 231 1.23 -8.96 -1.35
N THR A 232 1.77 -9.82 -0.50
CA THR A 232 3.16 -9.79 -0.04
C THR A 232 3.79 -11.13 -0.35
N MET A 233 4.87 -11.12 -1.13
CA MET A 233 5.58 -12.31 -1.56
C MET A 233 7.06 -12.22 -1.18
N PRO A 234 7.49 -12.90 -0.10
CA PRO A 234 8.90 -13.02 0.23
C PRO A 234 9.58 -13.96 -0.76
N ILE A 235 10.78 -13.57 -1.21
CA ILE A 235 11.63 -14.36 -2.10
C ILE A 235 13.01 -14.47 -1.46
N ARG A 236 13.58 -15.68 -1.48
CA ARG A 236 14.94 -15.97 -1.01
C ARG A 236 15.71 -16.71 -2.09
N PHE A 237 16.95 -16.28 -2.30
CA PHE A 237 17.98 -16.94 -3.07
C PHE A 237 19.04 -17.40 -2.08
N ASN A 238 19.42 -18.67 -2.17
CA ASN A 238 20.56 -19.15 -1.41
C ASN A 238 21.83 -18.75 -2.15
N ALA A 239 22.92 -18.57 -1.40
CA ALA A 239 24.24 -18.41 -1.97
C ALA A 239 24.55 -19.59 -2.91
N ASN A 240 25.23 -19.28 -4.02
CA ASN A 240 25.73 -20.28 -4.96
C ASN A 240 27.16 -20.71 -4.61
#